data_AF-A0A967KA00-F1
#
_entry.id   AF-A0A967KA00-F1
#
_cell.length_a   1.000
_cell.length_b   1.000
_cell.length_c   1.000
_cell.angle_alpha   90.00
_cell.angle_beta   90.00
_cell.angle_gamma   90.00
#
_symmetry.space_group_name_H-M   'P 1'
#
loop_
_entity.id
_entity.type
_entity.pdbx_description
1 polymer ?
#
loop_
_entity_poly.entity_id
_entity_poly.type
_entity_poly.pdbx_seq_one_letter_code
_entity_poly.pdbx_strand_id
1 'polypeptide(L)'
;MTVFAPLGVAGDVVAVVDDTRSTLDLRDDDLTDLASGLNNLMAAYDKMGIYNFNVSFYPGAAEDDFTRFHLVFSPRSYFSQAL
;
A
#
# COMPACT_ATOMS: atom_id res chain seq x y z
N MET A 1 0.41 9.59 6.37
CA MET A 1 -0.45 10.40 5.48
C MET A 1 -1.66 9.58 5.09
N THR A 2 -2.85 10.17 4.99
CA THR A 2 -4.04 9.51 4.42
C THR A 2 -4.12 9.81 2.93
N VAL A 3 -4.58 8.85 2.13
CA VAL A 3 -4.78 9.04 0.68
C VAL A 3 -5.84 10.12 0.46
N PHE A 4 -5.56 11.10 -0.41
CA PHE A 4 -6.48 12.22 -0.67
C PHE A 4 -7.76 11.77 -1.37
N ALA A 5 -7.66 10.80 -2.29
CA ALA A 5 -8.78 10.24 -3.05
C ALA A 5 -8.68 8.70 -3.09
N PRO A 6 -8.99 8.00 -1.98
CA PRO A 6 -8.94 6.54 -1.94
C PRO A 6 -10.05 5.93 -2.80
N LEU A 7 -9.77 4.80 -3.42
CA LEU A 7 -10.72 4.02 -4.22
C LEU A 7 -11.29 2.84 -3.44
N GLY A 8 -10.55 2.32 -2.45
CA GLY A 8 -10.99 1.28 -1.54
C GLY A 8 -12.17 1.71 -0.67
N VAL A 9 -13.12 0.79 -0.52
CA VAL A 9 -14.39 0.99 0.23
C VAL A 9 -14.21 1.38 1.70
N ALA A 10 -13.11 0.96 2.33
CA ALA A 10 -12.76 1.33 3.71
C ALA A 10 -11.55 2.28 3.76
N GLY A 11 -11.28 2.98 2.65
CA GLY A 11 -10.05 3.71 2.40
C GLY A 11 -8.92 2.80 1.91
N ASP A 12 -7.92 3.39 1.28
CA ASP A 12 -6.68 2.72 0.90
C ASP A 12 -5.54 3.23 1.80
N VAL A 13 -4.55 2.37 2.00
CA VAL A 13 -3.27 2.77 2.59
C VAL A 13 -2.21 2.79 1.50
N VAL A 14 -1.50 3.91 1.40
CA VAL A 14 -0.41 4.09 0.44
C VAL A 14 0.91 4.21 1.18
N ALA A 15 1.86 3.36 0.80
CA ALA A 15 3.26 3.50 1.16
C ALA A 15 3.99 4.12 -0.04
N VAL A 16 4.72 5.20 0.19
CA VAL A 16 5.58 5.84 -0.81
C VAL A 16 7.01 5.69 -0.32
N VAL A 17 7.90 5.20 -1.18
CA VAL A 17 9.33 5.11 -0.86
C VAL A 17 10.02 6.36 -1.38
N ASP A 18 10.68 7.08 -0.48
CA ASP A 18 11.37 8.31 -0.83
C ASP A 18 12.56 8.03 -1.76
N ASP A 19 12.74 8.94 -2.72
CA ASP A 19 13.83 8.91 -3.71
C ASP A 19 14.07 7.58 -4.44
N THR A 20 13.05 6.73 -4.48
CA THR A 20 13.05 5.44 -5.17
C THR A 20 12.02 5.50 -6.27
N ARG A 21 12.42 5.14 -7.50
CA ARG A 21 11.54 5.16 -8.68
C ARG A 21 11.04 3.76 -9.05
N SER A 22 11.85 2.73 -8.82
CA SER A 22 11.52 1.35 -9.19
C SER A 22 11.83 0.36 -8.07
N THR A 23 11.30 -0.85 -8.19
CA THR A 23 11.59 -1.95 -7.25
C THR A 23 13.06 -2.39 -7.27
N LEU A 24 13.80 -2.11 -8.35
CA LEU A 24 15.22 -2.46 -8.46
C LEU A 24 16.13 -1.50 -7.68
N ASP A 25 15.63 -0.32 -7.34
CA ASP A 25 16.39 0.72 -6.62
C ASP A 25 16.20 0.62 -5.09
N LEU A 26 15.33 -0.29 -4.63
CA LEU A 26 15.04 -0.50 -3.21
C LEU A 26 16.29 -0.96 -2.47
N ARG A 27 16.57 -0.29 -1.35
CA ARG A 27 17.66 -0.64 -0.42
C ARG A 27 17.14 -1.56 0.67
N ASP A 28 18.06 -2.18 1.38
CA ASP A 28 17.73 -3.09 2.49
C ASP A 28 16.88 -2.40 3.58
N ASP A 29 17.14 -1.12 3.84
CA ASP A 29 16.37 -0.32 4.79
C ASP A 29 14.94 -0.07 4.28
N ASP A 30 14.76 0.23 2.98
CA ASP A 30 13.42 0.42 2.38
C ASP A 30 12.59 -0.86 2.49
N LEU A 31 13.22 -2.02 2.25
CA LEU A 31 12.57 -3.32 2.39
C LEU A 31 12.16 -3.60 3.84
N THR A 32 13.03 -3.26 4.79
CA THR A 32 12.80 -3.45 6.23
C THR A 32 11.66 -2.55 6.72
N ASP A 33 11.63 -1.30 6.29
CA ASP A 33 10.60 -0.33 6.66
C ASP A 33 9.25 -0.66 6.02
N LEU A 34 9.24 -1.07 4.74
CA LEU A 34 8.03 -1.56 4.07
C LEU A 34 7.46 -2.79 4.78
N ALA A 35 8.30 -3.77 5.12
CA ALA A 35 7.88 -4.97 5.83
C ALA A 35 7.29 -4.62 7.21
N SER A 36 7.94 -3.72 7.94
CA SER A 36 7.47 -3.24 9.26
C SER A 36 6.13 -2.51 9.14
N GLY A 37 5.99 -1.63 8.14
CA GLY A 37 4.75 -0.91 7.86
C GLY A 37 3.59 -1.84 7.49
N LEU A 38 3.83 -2.82 6.62
CA LEU A 38 2.84 -3.82 6.23
C LEU A 38 2.40 -4.69 7.42
N ASN A 39 3.34 -5.12 8.28
CA ASN A 39 3.00 -5.86 9.49
C ASN A 39 2.11 -5.04 10.44
N ASN A 40 2.45 -3.77 10.65
CA ASN A 40 1.64 -2.88 11.48
C ASN A 40 0.23 -2.66 10.91
N LEU A 41 0.13 -2.49 9.58
CA LEU A 41 -1.14 -2.35 8.89
C LEU A 41 -2.01 -3.62 9.03
N MET A 42 -1.45 -4.79 8.77
CA MET A 42 -2.17 -6.06 8.89
C MET A 42 -2.60 -6.32 10.35
N ALA A 43 -1.77 -5.97 11.34
CA ALA A 43 -2.14 -6.07 12.75
C ALA A 43 -3.27 -5.10 13.14
N ALA A 44 -3.37 -3.94 12.49
CA ALA A 44 -4.50 -3.03 12.69
C ALA A 44 -5.78 -3.60 12.06
N TYR A 45 -5.70 -4.16 10.86
CA TYR A 45 -6.84 -4.78 10.16
C TYR A 45 -7.35 -6.05 10.86
N ASP A 46 -6.45 -6.85 11.44
CA ASP A 46 -6.80 -7.99 12.30
C ASP A 46 -7.72 -7.57 13.46
N LYS A 47 -7.37 -6.50 14.17
CA LYS A 47 -8.21 -5.92 15.25
C LYS A 47 -9.57 -5.42 14.75
N MET A 48 -9.69 -5.09 13.48
CA MET A 48 -10.92 -4.62 12.84
C MET A 48 -11.73 -5.76 12.20
N GLY A 49 -11.23 -7.01 12.23
CA GLY A 49 -11.86 -8.16 11.60
C GLY A 49 -11.76 -8.16 10.06
N ILE A 50 -10.78 -7.46 9.49
CA ILE A 50 -10.57 -7.35 8.04
C ILE A 50 -9.42 -8.27 7.62
N TYR A 51 -9.71 -9.25 6.77
CA TYR A 51 -8.74 -10.30 6.38
C TYR A 51 -8.59 -10.48 4.87
N ASN A 52 -9.30 -9.70 4.05
CA ASN A 52 -9.24 -9.76 2.59
C ASN A 52 -8.78 -8.42 2.04
N PHE A 53 -7.79 -8.42 1.16
CA PHE A 53 -7.19 -7.22 0.61
C PHE A 53 -6.45 -7.51 -0.69
N ASN A 54 -6.20 -6.44 -1.44
CA ASN A 54 -5.26 -6.44 -2.56
C ASN A 54 -4.06 -5.56 -2.22
N VAL A 55 -2.90 -5.92 -2.76
CA VAL A 55 -1.71 -5.07 -2.77
C VAL A 55 -1.26 -4.89 -4.21
N SER A 56 -1.09 -3.65 -4.62
CA SER A 56 -0.59 -3.28 -5.93
C SER A 56 0.73 -2.53 -5.79
N PHE A 57 1.67 -2.82 -6.69
CA PHE A 57 2.99 -2.21 -6.76
C PHE A 57 3.05 -1.32 -8.00
N TYR A 58 3.54 -0.09 -7.85
CA TYR A 58 3.60 0.90 -8.92
C TYR A 58 5.03 1.41 -9.12
N PRO A 59 5.88 0.65 -9.84
CA PRO A 59 7.19 1.13 -10.27
C PRO A 59 7.08 2.11 -11.45
N GLY A 60 7.95 3.10 -11.49
CA GLY A 60 8.20 3.92 -12.67
C GLY A 60 9.15 3.25 -13.67
N ALA A 61 9.26 3.84 -14.86
CA ALA A 61 10.29 3.50 -15.83
C ALA A 61 11.65 4.10 -15.44
N ALA A 62 12.74 3.58 -16.03
CA ALA A 62 14.10 4.02 -15.71
C ALA A 62 14.33 5.53 -15.92
N GLU A 63 13.69 6.11 -16.93
CA GLU A 63 13.82 7.51 -17.30
C GLU A 63 12.81 8.43 -16.61
N ASP A 64 11.93 7.89 -15.76
CA ASP A 64 10.95 8.71 -15.05
C ASP A 64 11.63 9.49 -13.90
N ASP A 65 11.45 10.81 -13.90
CA ASP A 65 11.90 11.72 -12.85
C ASP A 65 10.76 12.22 -11.94
N PHE A 66 9.51 12.09 -12.42
CA PHE A 66 8.29 12.50 -11.73
C PHE A 66 7.66 11.37 -10.90
N THR A 67 8.08 10.12 -11.08
CA THR A 67 7.51 8.98 -10.36
C THR A 67 8.26 8.70 -9.05
N ARG A 68 7.50 8.17 -8.10
CA ARG A 68 8.03 7.53 -6.90
C ARG A 68 7.37 6.16 -6.78
N PHE A 69 8.19 5.17 -6.48
CA PHE A 69 7.72 3.83 -6.24
C PHE A 69 6.78 3.85 -5.03
N HIS A 70 5.59 3.31 -5.21
CA HIS A 70 4.58 3.26 -4.16
C HIS A 70 3.77 1.96 -4.23
N LEU A 71 3.18 1.62 -3.09
CA LEU A 71 2.28 0.50 -2.91
C LEU A 71 0.91 1.02 -2.51
N VAL A 72 -0.14 0.41 -3.07
CA VAL A 72 -1.52 0.62 -2.62
C VAL A 72 -1.99 -0.66 -1.97
N PHE A 73 -2.31 -0.59 -0.68
CA PHE A 73 -2.96 -1.65 0.07
C PHE A 73 -4.44 -1.32 0.21
N SER A 74 -5.29 -2.15 -0.39
CA SER A 74 -6.73 -1.89 -0.48
C SER A 74 -7.53 -3.01 0.19
N PRO A 75 -8.22 -2.74 1.32
CA PRO A 75 -9.08 -3.71 1.97
C PRO A 75 -10.30 -4.02 1.10
N ARG A 76 -10.64 -5.30 1.02
CA ARG A 76 -11.86 -5.78 0.35
C ARG A 76 -12.93 -6.00 1.41
N SER A 77 -14.02 -5.25 1.32
CA SER A 77 -15.27 -5.61 2.00
C SER A 77 -16.26 -6.19 1.01
N TYR A 78 -16.99 -7.23 1.42
CA TYR A 78 -18.20 -7.63 0.73
C TYR A 78 -19.35 -6.75 1.22
N PHE A 79 -19.92 -5.93 0.33
CA PHE A 79 -21.21 -5.32 0.60
C PHE A 79 -22.29 -6.36 0.23
N SER A 80 -22.65 -7.24 1.16
CA SER A 80 -23.88 -8.02 0.98
C SER A 80 -25.05 -7.08 1.27
N GLN A 81 -25.73 -6.62 0.23
CA GLN A 81 -26.93 -5.77 0.34
C GLN A 81 -28.14 -6.53 0.95
N ALA A 82 -27.97 -7.80 1.35
CA ALA A 82 -29.02 -8.70 1.81
C ALA A 82 -28.87 -9.11 3.28
N LEU A 83 -28.49 -8.17 4.17
CA LEU A 83 -28.68 -8.28 5.62
C LEU A 83 -29.83 -7.39 6.06
#